data_AF-A0A929GW84-F1
#
_entry.id   AF-A0A929GW84-F1
#
_cell.length_a   1.000
_cell.length_b   1.000
_cell.length_c   1.000
_cell.angle_alpha   90.00
_cell.angle_beta   90.00
_cell.angle_gamma   90.00
#
_symmetry.space_group_name_H-M   'P 1'
#
loop_
_entity.id
_entity.type
_entity.pdbx_description
1 polymer ?
#
loop_
_entity_poly.entity_id
_entity_poly.type
_entity_poly.pdbx_seq_one_letter_code
_entity_poly.pdbx_strand_id
1 'polypeptide(L)' 'MEELCGVCGEPLDEKNVSHCSLCGRKFHMAWSIDAQVRNCGRVFSDDVRCAIGFACNICLSEHPELGQSSIDMGQGSAPW' A
#
# COMPACT_ATOMS: atom_id res chain seq x y z
N MET A 1 -5.69 12.12 18.27
CA MET A 1 -5.87 10.65 18.21
C MET A 1 -4.88 10.17 17.18
N GLU A 2 -3.97 9.28 17.56
CA GLU A 2 -2.99 8.70 16.63
C GLU A 2 -3.73 7.74 15.70
N GLU A 3 -3.55 7.90 14.38
CA GLU A 3 -4.17 7.02 13.41
C GLU A 3 -3.35 5.73 13.27
N LEU A 4 -4.03 4.59 13.27
CA LEU A 4 -3.40 3.28 13.20
C LEU A 4 -3.54 2.66 11.82
N CYS A 5 -2.53 1.91 11.43
CA CYS A 5 -2.55 1.15 10.19
C CYS A 5 -3.60 0.03 10.27
N GLY A 6 -4.54 0.03 9.33
CA GLY A 6 -5.63 -0.95 9.27
C GLY A 6 -5.19 -2.38 8.91
N VAL A 7 -3.90 -2.61 8.72
CA VAL A 7 -3.29 -3.92 8.42
C VAL A 7 -2.51 -4.44 9.61
N CYS A 8 -1.61 -3.62 10.17
CA CYS A 8 -0.65 -4.08 11.16
C CYS A 8 -0.88 -3.52 12.57
N GLY A 9 -1.79 -2.58 12.74
CA GLY A 9 -2.12 -1.98 14.04
C GLY A 9 -1.12 -0.92 14.55
N GLU A 10 0.04 -0.77 13.93
CA GLU A 10 1.05 0.22 14.32
C GLU A 10 0.65 1.65 13.90
N PRO A 11 1.15 2.69 14.59
CA PRO A 11 0.93 4.08 14.21
C PRO A 11 1.32 4.41 12.78
N LEU A 12 0.51 5.24 12.13
CA LEU A 12 0.79 5.82 10.82
C LEU A 12 1.57 7.13 11.00
N ASP A 13 2.62 7.32 10.19
CA ASP A 13 3.17 8.66 9.99
C ASP A 13 2.27 9.44 9.00
N GLU A 14 2.26 10.77 8.99
CA GLU A 14 1.34 11.51 8.11
C GLU A 14 1.73 11.48 6.61
N LYS A 15 2.95 11.06 6.28
CA LYS A 15 3.54 11.20 4.94
C LYS A 15 3.44 9.91 4.14
N ASN A 16 3.72 8.76 4.74
CA ASN A 16 3.83 7.45 4.13
C ASN A 16 2.59 6.61 4.36
N VAL A 17 1.45 7.16 3.92
CA VAL A 17 0.12 6.57 4.10
C VAL A 17 -0.61 6.56 2.78
N SER A 18 -1.40 5.51 2.57
CA SER A 18 -2.40 5.45 1.53
C SER A 18 -3.72 4.88 2.07
N HIS A 19 -4.79 5.04 1.29
CA HIS A 19 -6.11 4.50 1.60
C HIS A 19 -6.41 3.32 0.69
N CYS A 20 -6.90 2.22 1.26
CA CYS A 20 -7.32 1.07 0.46
C CYS A 20 -8.58 1.44 -0.35
N SER A 21 -8.51 1.33 -1.66
CA SER A 21 -9.62 1.57 -2.59
C SER A 21 -10.78 0.59 -2.41
N LEU A 22 -10.58 -0.52 -1.69
CA LEU A 22 -11.61 -1.54 -1.42
C LEU A 22 -12.29 -1.35 -0.07
N CYS A 23 -11.52 -1.23 1.02
CA CYS A 23 -12.08 -1.17 2.38
C CYS A 23 -12.02 0.21 3.03
N GLY A 24 -11.41 1.20 2.38
CA GLY A 24 -11.30 2.58 2.85
C GLY A 24 -10.30 2.81 4.00
N ARG A 25 -9.76 1.75 4.63
CA ARG A 25 -8.81 1.89 5.74
C ARG A 25 -7.47 2.44 5.27
N LYS A 26 -6.84 3.25 6.12
CA LYS A 26 -5.46 3.75 5.94
C LYS A 26 -4.45 2.63 6.21
N PHE A 27 -3.33 2.63 5.48
CA PHE A 27 -2.23 1.69 5.66
C PHE A 27 -0.88 2.32 5.30
N HIS A 28 0.21 1.74 5.82
CA HIS A 28 1.58 2.19 5.53
C HIS A 28 1.95 1.99 4.06
N MET A 29 2.41 3.06 3.41
CA MET A 29 2.87 3.05 2.03
C MET A 29 4.08 3.97 1.89
N ALA A 30 5.25 3.39 1.61
CA ALA A 30 6.47 4.13 1.32
C ALA A 30 6.34 4.86 -0.03
N TRP A 31 6.46 6.20 -0.01
CA TRP A 31 6.42 7.04 -1.21
C TRP A 31 7.81 7.49 -1.70
N SER A 32 8.86 7.09 -0.99
CA SER A 32 10.26 7.31 -1.36
C SER A 32 11.05 6.05 -1.05
N ILE A 33 12.12 5.82 -1.81
CA ILE A 33 13.10 4.76 -1.54
C ILE A 33 13.77 4.91 -0.17
N ASP A 34 13.83 6.14 0.35
CA ASP A 34 14.44 6.47 1.65
C ASP A 34 13.42 6.39 2.80
N ALA A 35 12.15 6.09 2.51
CA ALA A 35 11.12 6.01 3.54
C ALA A 35 11.36 4.77 4.41
N GLN A 36 11.63 5.00 5.69
CA GLN A 36 11.81 3.93 6.70
C GLN A 36 10.47 3.39 7.19
N VAL A 37 9.58 3.05 6.27
CA VAL A 37 8.30 2.43 6.57
C VAL A 37 8.11 1.17 5.72
N ARG A 38 7.47 0.16 6.29
CA ARG A 38 7.07 -1.02 5.52
C ARG A 38 5.88 -0.73 4.60
N ASN A 39 5.76 -1.48 3.52
CA ASN A 39 4.54 -1.47 2.71
C ASN A 39 3.52 -2.47 3.26
N CYS A 40 2.42 -1.94 3.81
CA CYS A 40 1.26 -2.72 4.25
C CYS A 40 0.21 -2.92 3.14
N GLY A 41 0.52 -2.51 1.91
CA GLY A 41 -0.32 -2.70 0.73
C GLY A 41 0.50 -2.62 -0.54
N ARG A 42 -0.20 -2.57 -1.68
CA ARG A 42 0.39 -2.45 -3.02
C ARG A 42 -0.38 -1.45 -3.86
N VAL A 43 0.32 -0.91 -4.86
CA VAL A 43 -0.27 -0.17 -5.98
C VAL A 43 -0.62 -1.18 -7.07
N PHE A 44 -1.74 -1.00 -7.74
CA PHE A 44 -2.13 -1.84 -8.87
C PHE A 44 -2.70 -0.99 -10.01
N SER A 45 -2.58 -1.47 -11.24
CA SER A 45 -3.32 -0.89 -12.37
C SER A 45 -4.67 -1.59 -12.53
N ASP A 46 -5.74 -0.81 -12.69
CA ASP A 46 -7.05 -1.26 -13.16
C ASP A 46 -7.12 -0.94 -14.66
N ASP A 47 -6.76 -1.91 -15.48
CA ASP A 47 -6.67 -1.74 -16.93
C ASP A 47 -8.05 -1.51 -17.57
N VAL A 48 -9.13 -2.00 -16.95
CA VAL A 48 -10.50 -1.80 -17.44
C VAL A 48 -10.93 -0.35 -17.27
N ARG A 49 -10.56 0.26 -16.14
CA ARG A 49 -10.89 1.65 -15.81
C ARG A 49 -9.80 2.64 -16.16
N CYS A 50 -8.66 2.16 -16.69
CA CYS A 50 -7.45 2.94 -16.92
C CYS A 50 -7.03 3.75 -15.69
N ALA A 51 -7.03 3.12 -14.51
CA ALA A 51 -6.81 3.78 -13.23
C ALA A 51 -5.66 3.14 -12.43
N ILE A 52 -5.08 3.91 -11.51
CA ILE A 52 -4.16 3.40 -10.49
C ILE A 52 -4.93 3.31 -9.18
N GLY A 53 -4.87 2.13 -8.55
CA GLY A 53 -5.50 1.86 -7.26
C GLY A 53 -4.48 1.50 -6.18
N PHE A 54 -4.92 1.59 -4.93
CA PHE A 54 -4.14 1.23 -3.75
C PHE A 54 -4.92 0.19 -2.96
N ALA A 55 -4.32 -0.95 -2.65
CA ALA A 55 -4.99 -2.01 -1.90
C ALA A 55 -4.11 -2.49 -0.74
N CYS A 56 -4.71 -2.65 0.43
CA CYS A 56 -4.01 -3.19 1.59
C CYS A 56 -3.80 -4.70 1.44
N ASN A 57 -2.78 -5.24 2.10
CA ASN A 57 -2.42 -6.67 1.97
C ASN A 57 -3.54 -7.62 2.43
N ILE A 58 -4.43 -7.17 3.32
CA ILE A 58 -5.62 -7.94 3.73
C ILE A 58 -6.54 -8.11 2.53
N CYS A 59 -6.98 -7.01 1.91
CA CYS A 59 -7.89 -7.09 0.76
C CYS A 59 -7.23 -7.76 -0.45
N LEU A 60 -5.92 -7.59 -0.66
CA LEU A 60 -5.21 -8.30 -1.73
C LEU A 60 -5.17 -9.82 -1.53
N SER A 61 -5.15 -10.29 -0.27
CA SER A 61 -5.22 -11.72 0.01
C SER A 61 -6.60 -12.31 -0.30
N GLU A 62 -7.64 -11.49 -0.23
CA GLU A 62 -9.03 -11.85 -0.56
C GLU A 62 -9.35 -11.67 -2.06
N HIS A 63 -8.60 -10.81 -2.75
CA HIS A 63 -8.75 -10.45 -4.17
C HIS A 63 -7.44 -10.67 -4.96
N PRO A 64 -6.99 -11.93 -5.14
CA PRO A 64 -5.71 -12.24 -5.78
C PRO A 64 -5.60 -11.76 -7.24
N GLU A 65 -6.72 -11.54 -7.93
CA GLU A 65 -6.78 -10.97 -9.27
C GLU A 65 -6.18 -9.56 -9.34
N LEU A 66 -6.30 -8.77 -8.28
CA LEU A 66 -5.72 -7.42 -8.19
C LEU A 66 -4.21 -7.46 -7.92
N GLY A 67 -3.71 -8.56 -7.35
CA GLY A 67 -2.29 -8.77 -7.13
C GLY A 67 -1.50 -8.97 -8.42
N GLN A 68 -2.14 -9.39 -9.51
CA GLN A 68 -1.48 -9.69 -10.79
C GLN A 68 -1.04 -8.44 -11.55
N SER A 69 -1.74 -7.32 -11.35
CA SER A 69 -1.38 -6.01 -11.92
C SER A 69 -0.65 -5.11 -10.92
N SER A 70 -0.05 -5.70 -9.88
CA SER A 70 0.64 -4.90 -8.87
C SER A 70 1.89 -4.24 -9.45
N ILE A 71 2.02 -2.93 -9.23
CA ILE A 71 3.21 -2.15 -9.54
C ILE A 71 4.16 -2.28 -8.34
N ASP A 72 5.37 -2.77 -8.58
CA ASP A 72 6.41 -2.80 -7.55
C ASP A 72 6.92 -1.38 -7.28
N MET A 73 6.56 -0.85 -6.11
CA MET A 73 7.02 0.47 -5.65
C MET A 73 8.41 0.41 -5.01
N GLY A 74 9.08 -0.74 -5.04
CA GLY A 74 10.37 -0.96 -4.43
C GLY A 74 10.27 -1.10 -2.91
N GLN A 75 10.60 -2.28 -2.40
CA GLN A 75 11.27 -2.40 -1.09
C GLN A 75 12.70 -2.85 -1.37
N GLY A 76 13.40 -2.08 -2.21
CA GLY A 76 14.78 -2.36 -2.54
C GLY A 76 15.69 -1.79 -1.46
N SER A 77 16.34 -2.64 -0.68
CA SER A 77 17.58 -2.30 -0.01
C SER A 77 18.62 -1.92 -1.07
N ALA A 78 18.68 -0.65 -1.46
CA ALA A 78 19.74 -0.16 -2.32
C ALA A 78 21.01 0.03 -1.46
N PRO A 79 22.17 -0.54 -1.84
CA PRO A 79 23.41 -0.48 -1.05
C PRO A 79 24.30 0.72 -1.41
N TRP A 80 23.72 1.86 -1.81
CA TRP A 80 24.48 3.09 -2.08
C TRP A 80 24.24 4.12 -0.99
#